data_AF-A0AB74LZY9-F1
#
_entry.id   AF-A0AB74LZY9-F1
#
_cell.length_a   1.000
_cell.length_b   1.000
_cell.length_c   1.000
_cell.angle_alpha   90.00
_cell.angle_beta   90.00
_cell.angle_gamma   90.00
#
_symmetry.space_group_name_H-M   'P 1'
#
loop_
_entity.id
_entity.type
_entity.pdbx_description
1 polymer ?
#
loop_
_entity_poly.entity_id
_entity_poly.type
_entity_poly.pdbx_seq_one_letter_code
_entity_poly.pdbx_strand_id
1 'polypeptide(L)' 'MFRSGVPRLAAGAFALTVGTAIARSYELHRLPPAIVELAPEYEDYSYVLVDDDIVIVDPDTYQIVDVIRG' A
#
# COMPACT_ATOMS: atom_id res chain seq x y z
N MET A 1 -12.83 4.37 -11.95
CA MET A 1 -11.44 4.81 -12.12
C MET A 1 -11.01 5.50 -10.83
N PHE A 2 -10.21 4.85 -9.98
CA PHE A 2 -9.55 5.54 -8.88
C PHE A 2 -8.46 6.42 -9.51
N ARG A 3 -8.78 7.67 -9.86
CA ARG A 3 -7.75 8.68 -10.14
C ARG A 3 -7.18 9.12 -8.80
N SER A 4 -6.42 8.23 -8.16
CA SER A 4 -5.69 8.59 -6.96
C SER A 4 -4.58 9.54 -7.38
N GLY A 5 -4.49 10.72 -6.77
CA GLY A 5 -3.35 11.63 -6.93
C GLY A 5 -2.08 11.11 -6.24
N VAL A 6 -2.08 9.85 -5.81
CA VAL A 6 -0.98 9.19 -5.13
C VAL A 6 0.15 8.90 -6.12
N PRO A 7 1.39 9.32 -5.82
CA PRO A 7 2.55 9.00 -6.62
C PRO A 7 2.74 7.48 -6.78
N ARG A 8 3.16 7.07 -7.97
CA ARG A 8 3.49 5.68 -8.29
C ARG A 8 4.98 5.45 -8.17
N LEU A 9 5.35 4.40 -7.43
CA LEU A 9 6.71 3.90 -7.38
C LEU A 9 6.98 3.04 -8.61
N ALA A 10 8.24 3.04 -9.05
CA ALA A 10 8.68 2.21 -10.16
C ALA A 10 8.60 0.72 -9.82
N ALA A 11 8.32 -0.10 -10.82
CA ALA A 11 8.46 -1.55 -10.70
C ALA A 11 9.88 -1.91 -10.23
N GLY A 12 9.98 -2.79 -9.23
CA GLY A 12 11.26 -3.21 -8.64
C GLY A 12 11.83 -2.28 -7.55
N ALA A 13 11.07 -1.29 -7.08
CA ALA A 13 11.47 -0.48 -5.92
C ALA A 13 11.79 -1.35 -4.68
N PHE A 14 11.07 -2.45 -4.50
CA PHE A 14 11.29 -3.48 -3.48
C PHE A 14 10.57 -4.78 -3.87
N ALA A 15 10.81 -5.87 -3.12
CA ALA A 15 10.13 -7.14 -3.32
C ALA A 15 8.65 -7.03 -2.91
N LEU A 16 7.74 -7.37 -3.83
CA LEU A 16 6.29 -7.33 -3.62
C LEU A 16 5.78 -8.61 -2.94
N THR A 17 6.29 -8.89 -1.74
CA THR A 17 5.94 -10.06 -0.93
C THR A 17 5.60 -9.65 0.50
N VAL A 18 4.60 -10.31 1.09
CA VAL A 18 4.20 -10.10 2.49
C VAL A 18 5.39 -10.31 3.43
N GLY A 19 5.50 -9.45 4.45
CA GLY A 19 6.61 -9.42 5.41
C GLY A 19 7.84 -8.64 4.95
N THR A 20 7.88 -8.17 3.70
CA THR A 20 8.98 -7.32 3.22
C THR A 20 8.92 -5.96 3.90
N ALA A 21 10.02 -5.54 4.53
CA ALA A 21 10.15 -4.19 5.04
C ALA A 21 10.52 -3.21 3.91
N ILE A 22 9.82 -2.08 3.84
CA ILE A 22 10.09 -1.02 2.87
C ILE A 22 10.79 0.17 3.55
N ALA A 23 11.43 1.04 2.75
CA ALA A 23 12.11 2.20 3.29
C ALA A 23 11.12 3.20 3.91
N ARG A 24 11.45 3.73 5.10
CA ARG A 24 10.65 4.75 5.78
C ARG A 24 10.55 6.09 5.05
N SER A 25 11.35 6.27 4.00
CA SER A 25 11.30 7.43 3.10
C SER A 25 10.13 7.41 2.12
N TYR A 26 9.44 6.27 1.96
CA TYR A 26 8.24 6.22 1.14
C TYR A 26 7.06 6.87 1.87
N GLU A 27 6.34 7.72 1.14
CA GLU A 27 5.10 8.32 1.63
C GLU A 27 3.99 7.28 1.59
N LEU A 28 3.45 6.93 2.76
CA LEU A 28 2.32 6.04 2.88
C LEU A 28 1.02 6.84 2.84
N HIS A 29 0.03 6.35 2.09
CA HIS A 29 -1.27 6.98 2.01
C HIS A 29 -2.32 6.12 2.72
N ARG A 30 -3.24 6.75 3.47
CA ARG A 30 -4.35 6.02 4.09
C ARG A 30 -5.24 5.38 3.04
N LEU A 31 -5.73 4.18 3.34
CA LEU A 31 -6.66 3.49 2.45
C LEU A 31 -7.93 4.34 2.23
N PRO A 32 -8.48 4.35 1.00
CA PRO A 32 -9.75 5.01 0.71
C PRO A 32 -10.87 4.48 1.63
N PRO A 33 -11.78 5.35 2.12
CA PRO A 33 -12.89 4.93 2.99
C PRO A 33 -13.72 3.78 2.40
N ALA A 34 -13.92 3.75 1.08
CA ALA A 34 -14.65 2.68 0.42
C ALA A 34 -14.01 1.29 0.56
N ILE A 35 -12.68 1.19 0.72
CA ILE A 35 -12.02 -0.09 1.01
C ILE A 35 -12.23 -0.45 2.47
N VAL A 36 -12.04 0.51 3.39
CA VAL A 36 -12.22 0.29 4.83
C VAL A 36 -13.67 -0.08 5.17
N GLU A 37 -14.66 0.48 4.47
CA GLU A 37 -16.07 0.11 4.61
C GLU A 37 -16.35 -1.35 4.24
N LEU A 38 -15.60 -1.90 3.28
CA LEU A 38 -15.73 -3.28 2.82
C LEU A 38 -14.89 -4.26 3.66
N ALA A 39 -13.73 -3.82 4.12
CA ALA A 39 -12.76 -4.58 4.92
C ALA A 39 -12.24 -3.70 6.07
N PRO A 40 -12.99 -3.59 7.17
CA PRO A 40 -12.63 -2.74 8.31
C PRO A 40 -11.29 -3.11 8.96
N GLU A 41 -10.85 -4.37 8.83
CA GLU A 41 -9.55 -4.83 9.30
C GLU A 41 -8.35 -4.09 8.71
N TYR A 42 -8.57 -3.33 7.63
CA TYR A 42 -7.54 -2.52 6.98
C TYR A 42 -7.54 -1.05 7.42
N GLU A 43 -8.36 -0.64 8.40
CA GLU A 43 -8.48 0.75 8.82
C GLU A 43 -7.16 1.39 9.30
N ASP A 44 -6.34 0.60 9.99
CA ASP A 44 -5.06 1.03 10.55
C ASP A 44 -3.89 0.88 9.56
N TYR A 45 -4.15 0.33 8.37
CA TYR A 45 -3.12 0.16 7.34
C TYR A 45 -3.10 1.30 6.33
N SER A 46 -1.95 1.46 5.72
CA SER A 46 -1.71 2.41 4.63
C SER A 46 -1.33 1.68 3.36
N TYR A 47 -1.25 2.39 2.24
CA TYR A 47 -0.85 1.82 0.97
C TYR A 47 0.12 2.72 0.21
N VAL A 48 0.85 2.07 -0.69
CA VAL A 48 1.60 2.71 -1.79
C VAL A 48 1.17 2.08 -3.10
N LEU A 49 1.35 2.81 -4.20
CA LEU A 49 1.16 2.28 -5.54
C LEU A 49 2.52 1.90 -6.11
N VAL A 50 2.68 0.65 -6.54
CA VAL A 50 3.86 0.19 -7.26
C VAL A 50 3.41 -0.26 -8.64
N ASP A 51 3.76 0.51 -9.66
CA ASP A 51 3.21 0.33 -11.01
C ASP A 51 1.66 0.35 -10.99
N ASP A 52 1.02 -0.77 -11.26
CA ASP A 52 -0.45 -0.96 -11.18
C ASP A 52 -0.91 -1.74 -9.93
N ASP A 53 0.02 -2.18 -9.07
CA ASP A 53 -0.27 -2.92 -7.84
C ASP A 53 -0.54 -1.97 -6.66
N ILE A 54 -1.50 -2.35 -5.82
CA ILE A 54 -1.75 -1.71 -4.52
C ILE A 54 -1.04 -2.54 -3.45
N VAL A 55 -0.06 -1.94 -2.79
CA VAL A 55 0.70 -2.59 -1.72
C VAL A 55 0.23 -2.03 -0.39
N ILE A 56 -0.36 -2.88 0.45
CA ILE A 56 -0.84 -2.52 1.78
C ILE A 56 0.30 -2.73 2.78
N VAL A 57 0.52 -1.75 3.64
CA VAL A 57 1.66 -1.63 4.54
C VAL A 57 1.17 -1.27 5.93
N ASP A 58 1.72 -1.93 6.94
CA ASP A 58 1.63 -1.51 8.33
C ASP A 58 2.47 -0.24 8.55
N PRO A 59 1.88 0.91 8.90
CA PRO A 59 2.60 2.18 9.05
C PRO A 59 3.52 2.23 10.27
N ASP A 60 3.32 1.36 11.27
CA ASP A 60 4.18 1.32 12.46
C ASP A 60 5.47 0.56 12.15
N THR A 61 5.35 -0.57 11.46
CA THR A 61 6.47 -1.48 11.15
C THR A 61 7.09 -1.25 9.77
N TYR A 62 6.39 -0.58 8.85
CA TYR A 62 6.73 -0.44 7.43
C TYR A 62 6.89 -1.80 6.73
N GLN A 63 6.10 -2.79 7.14
CA GLN A 63 6.07 -4.11 6.51
C GLN A 63 4.86 -4.25 5.59
N ILE A 64 5.08 -4.90 4.44
CA ILE A 64 3.98 -5.29 3.54
C ILE A 64 3.12 -6.32 4.25
N VAL A 65 1.82 -6.03 4.38
CA VAL A 65 0.84 -6.96 4.94
C VAL A 65 0.03 -7.65 3.85
N ASP A 66 -0.18 -6.99 2.71
CA ASP A 66 -0.90 -7.56 1.57
C ASP A 66 -0.50 -6.88 0.24
N VAL A 67 -0.75 -7.57 -0.87
CA VAL A 67 -0.51 -7.05 -2.23
C VAL A 67 -1.68 -7.41 -3.13
N ILE A 68 -2.42 -6.38 -3.56
CA ILE A 68 -3.51 -6.53 -4.52
C ILE A 68 -2.95 -6.25 -5.91
N ARG A 69 -2.97 -7.29 -6.76
CA ARG A 69 -2.48 -7.22 -8.13
C ARG A 69 -3.53 -6.61 -9.05
N GLY A 70 -3.09 -5.69 -9.91
CA GLY A 70 -3.89 -5.07 -10.97
C GLY A 70 -4.26 -6.03 -12.11
#